data_AF-A0A841IP05-F1
#
_entry.id   AF-A0A841IP05-F1
#
_cell.length_a   1.000
_cell.length_b   1.000
_cell.length_c   1.000
_cell.angle_alpha   90.00
_cell.angle_beta   90.00
_cell.angle_gamma   90.00
#
_symmetry.space_group_name_H-M   'P 1'
#
loop_
_entity.id
_entity.type
_entity.pdbx_description
1 polymer ?
#
loop_
_entity_poly.entity_id
_entity_poly.type
_entity_poly.pdbx_seq_one_letter_code
_entity_poly.pdbx_strand_id
1 'polypeptide(L)'
;MKRAQYLAVTGRDDQRLQEAQSGIDLAASYEFYYLAGCFNGRAGILSYLAQAIRLRPDGVLEATARRLVESLSLYAGVHEGRVVFAGNHLLRLSADLATGSAGVLLALNAWSGGQGLPFLK
;
A
#
# COMPACT_ATOMS: atom_id res chain seq x y z
N MET A 1 -2.88 -9.84 5.81
CA MET A 1 -2.31 -11.15 5.44
C MET A 1 -2.37 -12.22 6.54
N LYS A 2 -1.77 -11.98 7.73
CA LYS A 2 -1.64 -13.04 8.76
C LYS A 2 -2.95 -13.61 9.29
N ARG A 3 -4.02 -12.82 9.52
CA ARG A 3 -5.30 -13.35 10.04
C ARG A 3 -5.98 -14.30 9.06
N ALA A 4 -6.14 -13.92 7.79
CA ALA A 4 -6.81 -14.77 6.78
C ALA A 4 -6.04 -16.08 6.55
N GLN A 5 -4.71 -16.01 6.45
CA GLN A 5 -3.86 -17.20 6.34
C GLN A 5 -3.90 -18.05 7.61
N TYR A 6 -3.85 -17.43 8.79
CA TYR A 6 -3.94 -18.13 10.07
C TYR A 6 -5.28 -18.85 10.23
N LEU A 7 -6.39 -18.18 9.89
CA LEU A 7 -7.73 -18.78 9.89
C LEU A 7 -7.79 -19.94 8.90
N ALA A 8 -7.25 -19.78 7.68
CA ALA A 8 -7.23 -20.83 6.67
C ALA A 8 -6.41 -22.07 7.09
N VAL A 9 -5.31 -21.87 7.84
CA VAL A 9 -4.43 -22.96 8.30
C VAL A 9 -4.94 -23.62 9.58
N THR A 10 -5.51 -22.85 10.51
CA THR A 10 -5.85 -23.33 11.86
C THR A 10 -7.33 -23.55 12.11
N GLY A 11 -8.21 -22.99 11.27
CA GLY A 11 -9.65 -22.95 11.48
C GLY A 11 -10.11 -22.08 12.65
N ARG A 12 -9.19 -21.36 13.31
CA ARG A 12 -9.48 -20.55 14.50
C ARG A 12 -9.56 -19.07 14.15
N ASP A 13 -10.67 -18.45 14.55
CA ASP A 13 -10.83 -17.00 14.47
C ASP A 13 -10.39 -16.37 15.79
N ASP A 14 -9.14 -15.91 15.82
CA ASP A 14 -8.49 -15.34 17.01
C ASP A 14 -8.87 -13.87 17.18
N GLN A 15 -9.51 -13.54 18.29
CA GLN A 15 -9.93 -12.18 18.64
C GLN A 15 -8.76 -11.18 18.65
N ARG A 16 -7.55 -11.58 19.09
CA ARG A 16 -6.40 -10.68 19.10
C ARG A 16 -5.98 -10.28 17.69
N LEU A 17 -6.09 -11.21 16.74
CA LEU A 17 -5.81 -10.94 15.33
C LEU A 17 -6.89 -10.06 14.70
N GLN A 18 -8.14 -10.17 15.15
CA GLN A 18 -9.21 -9.26 14.74
C GLN A 18 -8.95 -7.83 15.20
N GLU A 19 -8.67 -7.66 16.49
CA GLU A 19 -8.36 -6.36 17.09
C GLU A 19 -7.15 -5.71 16.43
N ALA A 20 -6.07 -6.47 16.22
CA ALA A 20 -4.90 -6.00 15.49
C ALA A 20 -5.24 -5.61 14.03
N GLN A 21 -6.04 -6.40 13.33
CA GLN A 21 -6.47 -6.10 11.96
C GLN A 21 -7.27 -4.78 11.90
N SER A 22 -8.23 -4.59 12.81
CA SER A 22 -9.01 -3.35 12.92
C SER A 22 -8.13 -2.13 13.24
N GLY A 23 -7.14 -2.30 14.11
CA GLY A 23 -6.16 -1.25 14.41
C GLY A 23 -5.31 -0.87 13.18
N ILE A 24 -4.90 -1.86 12.38
CA ILE A 24 -4.16 -1.61 11.13
C ILE A 24 -5.05 -0.94 10.08
N ASP A 25 -6.31 -1.38 9.93
CA ASP A 25 -7.29 -0.75 9.02
C ASP A 25 -7.49 0.73 9.36
N LEU A 26 -7.64 1.05 10.65
CA LEU A 26 -7.76 2.42 11.13
C LEU A 26 -6.49 3.23 10.84
N ALA A 27 -5.31 2.69 11.15
CA ALA A 27 -4.03 3.36 10.89
C ALA A 27 -3.78 3.60 9.39
N ALA A 28 -4.20 2.66 8.54
CA ALA A 28 -4.08 2.76 7.08
C ALA A 28 -5.08 3.75 6.45
N SER A 29 -6.11 4.16 7.20
CA SER A 29 -7.15 5.08 6.73
C SER A 29 -6.75 6.56 6.82
N TYR A 30 -5.51 6.86 7.20
CA TYR A 30 -5.02 8.24 7.25
C TYR A 30 -4.85 8.82 5.83
N GLU A 31 -5.21 10.09 5.63
CA GLU A 31 -5.21 10.70 4.30
C GLU A 31 -3.84 11.22 3.86
N PHE A 32 -3.00 11.62 4.83
CA PHE A 32 -1.73 12.28 4.57
C PHE A 32 -0.52 11.43 4.94
N TYR A 33 0.37 11.23 3.97
CA TYR A 33 1.66 10.57 4.20
C TYR A 33 2.75 11.43 3.56
N TYR A 34 3.87 11.63 4.26
CA TYR A 34 4.92 12.52 3.76
C TYR A 34 5.66 11.95 2.54
N LEU A 35 5.81 10.62 2.45
CA LEU A 35 6.56 9.96 1.39
C LEU A 35 5.65 9.12 0.48
N ALA A 36 6.05 8.95 -0.78
CA ALA A 36 5.37 8.07 -1.72
C ALA A 36 5.83 6.60 -1.63
N GLY A 37 7.04 6.35 -1.16
CA GLY A 37 7.71 5.04 -1.21
C GLY A 37 7.01 3.91 -0.44
N CYS A 38 7.46 2.67 -0.66
CA CYS A 38 6.84 1.46 -0.12
C CYS A 38 7.06 1.28 1.39
N PHE A 39 8.25 1.60 1.91
CA PHE A 39 8.59 1.25 3.30
C PHE A 39 8.05 2.27 4.32
N ASN A 40 8.04 3.54 3.95
CA ASN A 40 7.73 4.65 4.87
C ASN A 40 6.68 5.60 4.30
N GLY A 41 5.84 5.13 3.38
CA GLY A 41 4.99 6.00 2.59
C GLY A 41 3.75 5.34 1.99
N ARG A 42 3.12 6.09 1.08
CA ARG A 42 1.81 5.75 0.50
C ARG A 42 1.78 4.43 -0.22
N ALA A 43 2.83 4.07 -0.97
CA ALA A 43 2.84 2.82 -1.72
C ALA A 43 2.72 1.59 -0.80
N GLY A 44 3.29 1.63 0.40
CA GLY A 44 3.15 0.54 1.37
C GLY A 44 1.72 0.40 1.88
N ILE A 45 1.11 1.52 2.23
CA ILE A 45 -0.29 1.59 2.68
C ILE A 45 -1.24 1.15 1.57
N LEU A 46 -1.05 1.64 0.34
CA LEU A 46 -1.84 1.26 -0.80
C LEU A 46 -1.72 -0.24 -1.09
N SER A 47 -0.52 -0.81 -0.99
CA SER A 47 -0.31 -2.26 -1.13
C SER A 47 -1.07 -3.06 -0.07
N TYR A 48 -1.07 -2.58 1.19
CA TYR A 48 -1.87 -3.15 2.26
C TYR A 48 -3.37 -3.09 1.95
N LEU A 49 -3.89 -1.90 1.60
CA LEU A 49 -5.32 -1.69 1.33
C LEU A 49 -5.78 -2.55 0.15
N ALA A 50 -5.02 -2.60 -0.95
CA ALA A 50 -5.34 -3.44 -2.10
C ALA A 50 -5.49 -4.92 -1.73
N GLN A 51 -4.63 -5.43 -0.84
CA GLN A 51 -4.75 -6.80 -0.34
C GLN A 51 -5.93 -6.95 0.63
N ALA A 52 -6.12 -6.00 1.56
CA ALA A 52 -7.19 -6.03 2.56
C ALA A 52 -8.56 -6.07 1.87
N ILE A 53 -8.78 -5.20 0.89
CA ILE A 53 -10.02 -5.10 0.11
C ILE A 53 -10.28 -6.39 -0.69
N ARG A 54 -9.24 -6.99 -1.28
CA ARG A 54 -9.38 -8.25 -2.02
C ARG A 54 -9.86 -9.40 -1.13
N LEU A 55 -9.37 -9.46 0.10
CA LEU A 55 -9.72 -10.50 1.06
C LEU A 55 -11.04 -10.20 1.78
N ARG A 56 -11.34 -8.90 1.99
CA ARG A 56 -12.50 -8.40 2.71
C ARG A 56 -12.97 -7.11 2.03
N PRO A 57 -13.91 -7.19 1.08
CA PRO A 57 -14.47 -6.01 0.44
C PRO A 57 -15.03 -5.04 1.48
N ASP A 58 -14.54 -3.80 1.45
CA ASP A 58 -14.92 -2.73 2.36
C ASP A 58 -14.89 -1.40 1.60
N GLY A 59 -16.05 -0.73 1.49
CA GLY A 59 -16.19 0.49 0.71
C GLY A 59 -15.44 1.69 1.28
N VAL A 60 -15.20 1.72 2.59
CA VAL A 60 -14.43 2.79 3.24
C VAL A 60 -12.95 2.63 2.91
N LEU A 61 -12.42 1.40 3.04
CA LEU A 61 -11.03 1.12 2.65
C LEU A 61 -10.82 1.36 1.15
N GLU A 62 -11.79 1.01 0.32
CA GLU A 62 -11.76 1.26 -1.12
C GLU A 62 -11.71 2.76 -1.44
N ALA A 63 -12.56 3.56 -0.79
CA ALA A 63 -12.56 5.01 -0.95
C ALA A 63 -11.22 5.62 -0.52
N THR A 64 -10.63 5.16 0.59
CA THR A 64 -9.31 5.59 1.05
C THR A 64 -8.22 5.24 0.04
N ALA A 65 -8.19 3.99 -0.44
CA ALA A 65 -7.21 3.55 -1.44
C ALA A 65 -7.29 4.38 -2.73
N ARG A 66 -8.51 4.67 -3.20
CA ARG A 66 -8.76 5.52 -4.37
C ARG A 66 -8.20 6.93 -4.20
N ARG A 67 -8.46 7.57 -3.04
CA ARG A 67 -7.90 8.90 -2.72
C ARG A 67 -6.37 8.89 -2.72
N LEU A 68 -5.74 7.85 -2.19
CA LEU A 68 -4.28 7.73 -2.18
C LEU A 68 -3.72 7.66 -3.61
N VAL A 69 -4.37 6.91 -4.50
CA VAL A 69 -3.99 6.81 -5.91
C VAL A 69 -4.15 8.15 -6.63
N GLU A 70 -5.32 8.79 -6.49
CA GLU A 70 -5.62 10.07 -7.14
C GLU A 70 -4.64 11.18 -6.73
N SER A 71 -4.11 11.12 -5.50
CA SER A 71 -3.18 12.12 -4.98
C SER A 71 -1.70 11.73 -5.12
N LEU A 72 -1.35 10.64 -5.80
CA LEU A 72 0.05 10.29 -6.10
C LEU A 72 0.73 11.33 -7.00
N SER A 73 -0.04 12.04 -7.82
CA SER A 73 0.45 13.14 -8.68
C SER A 73 1.15 14.24 -7.87
N LEU A 74 0.78 14.44 -6.60
CA LEU A 74 1.43 15.41 -5.70
C LEU A 74 2.87 15.04 -5.33
N TYR A 75 3.27 13.78 -5.56
CA TYR A 75 4.59 13.23 -5.24
C TYR A 75 5.40 12.91 -6.49
N ALA A 76 4.78 13.03 -7.66
CA ALA A 76 5.36 12.68 -8.94
C ALA A 76 6.06 13.88 -9.56
N GLY A 77 7.27 13.65 -10.07
CA GLY A 77 7.98 14.56 -10.96
C GLY A 77 8.12 13.97 -12.36
N VAL A 78 8.69 14.76 -13.27
CA VAL A 78 9.07 14.31 -14.61
C VAL A 78 10.59 14.46 -14.76
N HIS A 79 11.25 13.37 -15.15
CA HIS A 79 12.68 13.36 -15.49
C HIS A 79 12.86 12.58 -16.79
N GLU A 80 13.49 13.21 -17.78
CA GLU A 80 13.69 12.63 -19.13
C GLU A 80 12.39 12.08 -19.76
N GLY A 81 11.28 12.81 -19.59
CA GLY A 81 9.96 12.41 -20.11
C GLY A 81 9.30 11.24 -19.38
N ARG A 82 9.86 10.78 -18.25
CA ARG A 82 9.32 9.69 -17.44
C ARG A 82 8.81 10.20 -16.10
N VAL A 83 7.75 9.59 -15.60
CA VAL A 83 7.24 9.82 -14.24
C VAL A 83 8.24 9.23 -13.24
N VAL A 84 8.66 10.04 -12.27
CA VAL A 84 9.63 9.67 -11.24
C VAL A 84 9.16 10.11 -9.86
N PHE A 85 9.58 9.37 -8.84
CA PHE A 85 9.33 9.70 -7.44
C PHE A 85 10.64 9.95 -6.70
N ALA A 86 10.63 10.90 -5.77
CA ALA A 86 11.75 11.11 -4.86
C ALA A 86 11.79 10.00 -3.79
N GLY A 87 13.00 9.59 -3.43
CA GLY A 87 13.23 8.60 -2.38
C GLY A 87 13.12 9.19 -0.97
N ASN A 88 13.81 8.58 -0.01
CA ASN A 88 13.82 9.04 1.38
C ASN A 88 14.24 10.51 1.49
N HIS A 89 13.57 11.23 2.40
CA HIS A 89 13.78 12.66 2.67
C HIS A 89 13.60 13.60 1.46
N LEU A 90 13.09 13.10 0.33
CA LEU A 90 12.84 13.87 -0.89
C LEU A 90 14.09 14.55 -1.49
N LEU A 91 15.30 14.08 -1.15
CA LEU A 91 16.57 14.70 -1.57
C LEU A 91 17.08 14.22 -2.93
N ARG A 92 16.60 13.07 -3.42
CA ARG A 92 17.06 12.43 -4.65
C ARG A 92 15.93 11.65 -5.31
N LEU A 93 15.88 11.65 -6.64
CA LEU A 93 15.03 10.72 -7.40
C LEU A 93 15.45 9.27 -7.14
N SER A 94 14.48 8.38 -6.92
CA SER A 94 14.77 6.97 -6.77
C SER A 94 13.86 6.07 -7.60
N ALA A 95 14.44 5.00 -8.11
CA ALA A 95 13.74 3.93 -8.83
C ALA A 95 13.74 2.60 -8.05
N ASP A 96 14.26 2.58 -6.81
CA ASP A 96 14.28 1.36 -6.00
C ASP A 96 12.90 0.99 -5.46
N LEU A 97 12.77 -0.25 -4.97
CA LEU A 97 11.54 -0.81 -4.42
C LEU A 97 11.10 -0.15 -3.12
N ALA A 98 12.03 0.10 -2.21
CA ALA A 98 11.73 0.50 -0.84
C ALA A 98 11.26 1.96 -0.77
N THR A 99 11.92 2.84 -1.50
CA THR A 99 11.75 4.29 -1.37
C THR A 99 11.28 4.96 -2.66
N GLY A 100 11.48 4.30 -3.81
CA GLY A 100 11.37 4.92 -5.12
C GLY A 100 10.21 4.42 -5.98
N SER A 101 10.33 4.75 -7.27
CA SER A 101 9.31 4.56 -8.30
C SER A 101 8.88 3.10 -8.50
N ALA A 102 9.78 2.12 -8.30
CA ALA A 102 9.42 0.71 -8.43
C ALA A 102 8.41 0.27 -7.35
N GLY A 103 8.55 0.76 -6.11
CA GLY A 103 7.58 0.51 -5.05
C GLY A 103 6.20 1.10 -5.35
N VAL A 104 6.16 2.31 -5.89
CA VAL A 104 4.92 2.97 -6.31
C VAL A 104 4.23 2.20 -7.44
N LEU A 105 4.98 1.78 -8.47
CA LEU A 105 4.46 1.00 -9.58
C LEU A 105 3.85 -0.33 -9.13
N LEU A 106 4.51 -1.01 -8.18
CA LEU A 106 4.02 -2.26 -7.61
C LEU A 106 2.75 -2.08 -6.78
N ALA A 107 2.65 -1.00 -6.00
CA ALA A 107 1.43 -0.68 -5.27
C ALA A 107 0.25 -0.38 -6.21
N LEU A 108 0.50 0.35 -7.31
CA LEU A 108 -0.49 0.59 -8.36
C LEU A 108 -0.91 -0.71 -9.04
N ASN A 109 0.04 -1.59 -9.37
CA ASN A 109 -0.26 -2.90 -9.92
C ASN A 109 -1.14 -3.74 -8.97
N ALA A 110 -0.86 -3.72 -7.67
CA ALA A 110 -1.67 -4.39 -6.66
C ALA A 110 -3.12 -3.89 -6.65
N TRP A 111 -3.27 -2.56 -6.68
CA TRP A 111 -4.55 -1.87 -6.70
C TRP A 111 -5.36 -2.20 -7.96
N SER A 112 -4.69 -2.25 -9.12
CA SER A 112 -5.31 -2.64 -10.40
C SER A 112 -5.63 -4.13 -10.52
N GLY A 113 -5.47 -4.92 -9.45
CA GLY A 113 -5.81 -6.35 -9.43
C GLY A 113 -4.62 -7.29 -9.65
N GLY A 114 -3.44 -6.77 -9.97
CA GLY A 114 -2.19 -7.52 -10.09
C GLY A 114 -1.56 -7.92 -8.75
N GLN A 115 -0.32 -8.41 -8.80
CA GLN A 115 0.47 -8.73 -7.60
C GLN A 115 1.22 -7.51 -7.09
N GLY A 116 1.13 -7.25 -5.79
CA GLY A 116 1.75 -6.08 -5.15
C GLY A 116 3.19 -6.29 -4.73
N LEU A 117 3.47 -7.28 -3.89
CA LEU A 117 4.84 -7.50 -3.39
C LEU A 117 5.44 -8.74 -4.05
N PRO A 118 6.65 -8.65 -4.61
CA PRO A 118 7.32 -9.82 -5.13
C PRO A 118 7.52 -10.82 -3.98
N PHE A 119 7.17 -12.07 -4.23
CA PHE A 119 7.30 -13.21 -3.29
C PHE A 119 6.30 -13.28 -2.13
N LEU A 120 5.41 -12.29 -1.98
CA LEU A 120 4.30 -12.32 -1.02
C LEU A 120 3.00 -12.56 -1.79
N LYS A 121 2.59 -13.84 -1.85
CA LYS A 121 1.32 -14.29 -2.45
C LYS A 121 0.19 -14.28 -1.44
#